data_AF-A0A917FJH1-F1
#
_entry.id   AF-A0A917FJH1-F1
#
_cell.length_a   1.000
_cell.length_b   1.000
_cell.length_c   1.000
_cell.angle_alpha   90.00
_cell.angle_beta   90.00
_cell.angle_gamma   90.00
#
_symmetry.space_group_name_H-M   'P 1'
#
loop_
_entity.id
_entity.type
_entity.pdbx_description
1 polymer ?
#
loop_
_entity_poly.entity_id
_entity_poly.type
_entity_poly.pdbx_seq_one_letter_code
_entity_poly.pdbx_strand_id
1 'polypeptide(L)'
;MSSTSNFASHPLHVSEPASDERHVALSYLEDAWTEALRDGLDEDCLVQAALFSALRTLVDIYGEQPTAEYLESLAGRVRAGEYTLIGQRQ
;
A
#
# COMPACT_ATOMS: atom_id res chain seq x y z
N MET A 1 -33.37 -40.48 22.32
CA MET A 1 -32.47 -40.34 23.49
C MET A 1 -31.08 -40.19 22.88
N SER A 2 -30.59 -38.96 22.62
CA SER A 2 -29.90 -38.09 23.60
C SER A 2 -28.65 -38.83 24.10
N SER A 3 -27.40 -38.41 23.93
CA SER A 3 -26.74 -37.08 23.80
C SER A 3 -25.29 -37.34 23.29
N THR A 4 -24.38 -36.40 23.02
CA THR A 4 -24.33 -34.93 23.18
C THR A 4 -23.47 -34.36 22.04
N SER A 5 -23.81 -33.19 21.50
CA SER A 5 -22.88 -32.41 20.67
C SER A 5 -21.71 -31.90 21.52
N ASN A 6 -20.49 -31.97 20.99
CA ASN A 6 -19.33 -31.31 21.60
C ASN A 6 -18.46 -30.67 20.52
N PHE A 7 -19.02 -29.68 19.83
CA PHE A 7 -18.27 -28.83 18.90
C PHE A 7 -17.31 -27.95 19.70
N ALA A 8 -16.05 -28.37 19.80
CA ALA A 8 -15.01 -27.60 20.47
C ALA A 8 -14.86 -26.23 19.81
N SER A 9 -14.93 -25.18 20.63
CA SER A 9 -14.80 -23.80 20.18
C SER A 9 -13.43 -23.56 19.55
N HIS A 10 -13.38 -23.43 18.23
CA HIS A 10 -12.23 -22.88 17.54
C HIS A 10 -12.47 -21.38 17.33
N PRO A 11 -11.75 -20.48 18.03
CA PRO A 11 -11.91 -19.05 17.81
C PRO A 11 -11.32 -18.69 16.45
N LEU A 12 -12.19 -18.44 15.47
CA LEU A 12 -11.79 -17.80 14.22
C LEU A 12 -11.42 -16.35 14.52
N HIS A 13 -10.16 -16.10 14.84
CA HIS A 13 -9.59 -14.76 14.83
C HIS A 13 -9.42 -14.30 13.38
N VAL A 14 -10.52 -13.81 12.79
CA VAL A 14 -10.59 -13.34 11.41
C VAL A 14 -10.22 -11.85 11.32
N SER A 15 -8.91 -11.56 11.28
CA SER A 15 -8.31 -10.24 11.02
C SER A 15 -6.79 -10.39 10.80
N GLU A 16 -6.13 -9.85 9.76
CA GLU A 16 -6.62 -9.31 8.47
C GLU A 16 -5.56 -9.56 7.35
N PRO A 17 -5.77 -10.48 6.39
CA PRO A 17 -4.72 -10.86 5.42
C PRO A 17 -4.32 -9.71 4.49
N ALA A 18 -5.24 -8.78 4.19
CA ALA A 18 -4.98 -7.61 3.36
C ALA A 18 -4.08 -6.55 4.05
N SER A 19 -3.82 -6.68 5.35
CA SER A 19 -2.80 -5.89 6.04
C SER A 19 -1.42 -6.50 5.77
N ASP A 20 -1.26 -7.80 6.01
CA ASP A 20 0.01 -8.51 5.88
C ASP A 20 0.53 -8.49 4.43
N GLU A 21 -0.33 -8.73 3.44
CA GLU A 21 0.03 -8.66 2.02
C GLU A 21 0.56 -7.27 1.61
N ARG A 22 -0.02 -6.19 2.14
CA ARG A 22 0.45 -4.81 1.89
C ARG A 22 1.80 -4.54 2.55
N HIS A 23 2.00 -4.97 3.79
CA HIS A 23 3.29 -4.79 4.47
C HIS A 23 4.41 -5.57 3.78
N VAL A 24 4.14 -6.78 3.32
CA VAL A 24 5.09 -7.59 2.53
C VAL A 24 5.41 -6.90 1.19
N ALA A 25 4.40 -6.41 0.47
CA ALA A 25 4.61 -5.66 -0.78
C ALA A 25 5.41 -4.37 -0.58
N LEU A 26 5.19 -3.65 0.53
CA LEU A 26 5.97 -2.47 0.90
C LEU A 26 7.43 -2.84 1.20
N SER A 27 7.69 -3.92 1.93
CA SER A 27 9.06 -4.38 2.22
C SER A 27 9.83 -4.71 0.93
N TYR A 28 9.20 -5.39 -0.02
CA TYR A 28 9.79 -5.64 -1.35
C TYR A 28 10.09 -4.36 -2.13
N LEU A 29 9.26 -3.33 -1.99
CA LEU A 29 9.50 -2.01 -2.58
C LEU A 29 10.64 -1.27 -1.89
N GLU A 30 10.73 -1.30 -0.55
CA GLU A 30 11.81 -0.69 0.24
C GLU A 30 13.18 -1.32 -0.05
N ASP A 31 13.24 -2.65 -0.15
CA ASP A 31 14.46 -3.39 -0.55
C ASP A 31 14.91 -2.98 -1.96
N ALA A 32 13.98 -2.95 -2.94
CA ALA A 32 14.27 -2.53 -4.30
C ALA A 32 14.68 -1.05 -4.40
N TRP A 33 14.11 -0.19 -3.54
CA TRP A 33 14.47 1.23 -3.44
C TRP A 33 15.91 1.40 -2.94
N THR A 34 16.23 0.70 -1.86
CA THR A 34 17.57 0.72 -1.24
C THR A 34 18.63 0.25 -2.23
N GLU A 35 18.34 -0.81 -2.99
CA GLU A 35 19.24 -1.32 -4.03
C GLU A 35 19.43 -0.32 -5.18
N ALA A 36 18.35 0.31 -5.68
CA ALA A 36 18.44 1.32 -6.73
C ALA A 36 19.29 2.53 -6.31
N LEU A 37 19.11 3.04 -5.08
CA LEU A 37 19.94 4.11 -4.54
C LEU A 37 21.41 3.65 -4.34
N ARG A 38 21.64 2.39 -3.95
CA ARG A 38 22.98 1.80 -3.81
C ARG A 38 23.73 1.68 -5.14
N ASP A 39 23.00 1.44 -6.23
CA ASP A 39 23.54 1.42 -7.59
C ASP A 39 23.72 2.84 -8.20
N GLY A 40 23.38 3.89 -7.44
CA GLY A 40 23.59 5.29 -7.81
C GLY A 40 22.51 5.89 -8.70
N LEU A 41 21.30 5.30 -8.71
CA LEU A 41 20.15 5.96 -9.33
C LEU A 41 19.75 7.21 -8.53
N ASP A 42 19.36 8.25 -9.25
CA ASP A 42 18.83 9.48 -8.68
C ASP A 42 17.45 9.23 -8.06
N GLU A 43 17.22 9.73 -6.84
CA GLU A 43 16.00 9.47 -6.07
C GLU A 43 14.77 10.10 -6.71
N ASP A 44 14.88 11.31 -7.25
CA ASP A 44 13.77 11.97 -7.97
C ASP A 44 13.37 11.16 -9.22
N CYS A 45 14.36 10.64 -9.97
CA CYS A 45 14.10 9.74 -11.11
C CYS A 45 13.39 8.45 -10.69
N LEU A 46 13.78 7.87 -9.54
CA LEU A 46 13.16 6.65 -9.00
C LEU A 46 11.71 6.90 -8.54
N VAL A 47 11.44 8.03 -7.88
CA VAL A 47 10.09 8.47 -7.52
C VAL A 47 9.21 8.61 -8.75
N GLN A 48 9.68 9.28 -9.81
CA GLN A 48 8.91 9.45 -11.05
C GLN A 48 8.62 8.10 -11.73
N ALA A 49 9.60 7.20 -11.79
CA ALA A 49 9.42 5.87 -12.38
C ALA A 49 8.41 5.01 -11.59
N ALA A 50 8.51 5.01 -10.26
CA ALA A 50 7.59 4.28 -9.39
C ALA A 50 6.16 4.83 -9.49
N LEU A 51 5.99 6.16 -9.47
CA LEU A 51 4.70 6.81 -9.67
C LEU A 51 4.09 6.43 -11.02
N PHE A 52 4.85 6.55 -12.12
CA PHE A 52 4.37 6.16 -13.45
C PHE A 52 3.93 4.69 -13.50
N SER A 53 4.70 3.78 -12.90
CA SER A 53 4.32 2.36 -12.83
C SER A 53 3.05 2.14 -12.03
N ALA A 54 2.91 2.78 -10.86
CA ALA A 54 1.72 2.68 -10.02
C ALA A 54 0.46 3.23 -10.73
N LEU A 55 0.57 4.41 -11.35
CA LEU A 55 -0.54 5.00 -12.11
C LEU A 55 -0.95 4.13 -13.30
N ARG A 56 0.02 3.59 -14.05
CA ARG A 56 -0.25 2.66 -15.15
C ARG A 56 -1.01 1.42 -14.67
N THR A 57 -0.63 0.84 -13.53
CA THR A 57 -1.32 -0.31 -12.94
C THR A 57 -2.73 0.05 -12.45
N LEU A 58 -2.95 1.23 -11.89
CA LEU A 58 -4.30 1.69 -11.54
C LEU A 58 -5.19 1.83 -12.78
N VAL A 59 -4.67 2.42 -13.87
CA VAL A 59 -5.39 2.54 -15.15
C VAL A 59 -5.69 1.17 -15.76
N ASP A 60 -4.76 0.20 -15.68
CA ASP A 60 -4.97 -1.15 -16.20
C ASP A 60 -6.05 -1.94 -15.42
N ILE A 61 -6.12 -1.76 -14.10
CA ILE A 61 -7.09 -2.46 -13.24
C ILE A 61 -8.47 -1.78 -13.23
N TYR A 62 -8.52 -0.45 -13.18
CA TYR A 62 -9.74 0.32 -12.92
C TYR A 62 -10.18 1.23 -14.09
N GLY A 63 -9.30 1.49 -15.06
CA GLY A 63 -9.51 2.44 -16.15
C GLY A 63 -9.06 3.88 -15.84
N GLU A 64 -8.96 4.68 -16.90
CA GLU A 64 -8.49 6.08 -16.85
C GLU A 64 -9.36 6.95 -15.93
N GLN A 65 -10.69 6.94 -16.12
CA GLN A 65 -11.59 7.85 -15.43
C GLN A 65 -11.66 7.60 -13.90
N PRO A 66 -11.80 6.36 -13.40
CA PRO A 66 -11.74 6.11 -11.95
C PRO A 66 -10.38 6.40 -11.34
N THR A 67 -9.29 6.22 -12.12
CA THR A 67 -7.93 6.58 -11.66
C THR A 67 -7.78 8.10 -11.53
N ALA A 68 -8.31 8.89 -12.47
CA ALA A 68 -8.29 10.35 -12.39
C ALA A 68 -9.04 10.86 -11.13
N GLU A 69 -10.25 10.37 -10.89
CA GLU A 69 -11.06 10.72 -9.70
C GLU A 69 -10.35 10.35 -8.38
N TYR A 70 -9.66 9.21 -8.35
CA TYR A 70 -8.83 8.81 -7.21
C TYR A 70 -7.65 9.78 -6.97
N LEU A 71 -6.98 10.24 -8.03
CA LEU A 71 -5.86 11.17 -7.93
C LEU A 71 -6.28 12.59 -7.54
N GLU A 72 -7.46 13.04 -7.95
CA GLU A 72 -8.03 14.31 -7.50
C GLU A 72 -8.25 14.30 -5.97
N SER A 73 -8.81 13.21 -5.44
CA SER A 73 -8.94 12.97 -3.99
C SER A 73 -7.57 12.94 -3.30
N LEU A 74 -6.60 12.21 -3.87
CA LEU A 74 -5.24 12.12 -3.37
C LEU A 74 -4.56 13.50 -3.24
N ALA A 75 -4.76 14.38 -4.22
CA ALA A 75 -4.23 15.74 -4.19
C ALA A 75 -4.88 16.61 -3.08
N GLY A 76 -6.10 16.29 -2.64
CA GLY A 76 -6.70 16.87 -1.43
C GLY A 76 -5.97 16.42 -0.17
N ARG A 77 -5.74 15.11 -0.02
CA ARG A 77 -5.06 14.47 1.12
C ARG A 77 -3.61 14.93 1.29
N VAL A 78 -2.87 15.10 0.19
CA VAL A 78 -1.52 15.68 0.18
C VAL A 78 -1.52 17.12 0.70
N ARG A 79 -2.47 17.97 0.26
CA ARG A 79 -2.61 19.35 0.76
C ARG A 79 -3.08 19.41 2.21
N ALA A 80 -3.82 18.42 2.69
CA ALA A 80 -4.18 18.27 4.09
C ALA A 80 -3.00 17.83 4.98
N GLY A 81 -1.85 17.49 4.40
CA GLY A 81 -0.65 17.07 5.13
C GLY A 81 -0.67 15.62 5.60
N GLU A 82 -1.59 14.77 5.13
CA GLU A 82 -1.67 13.35 5.56
C GLU A 82 -0.38 12.55 5.30
N TYR A 83 0.39 12.97 4.29
CA TYR A 83 1.67 12.37 3.91
C TYR A 83 2.87 13.11 4.52
N THR A 84 2.65 14.27 5.14
CA THR A 84 3.66 14.96 5.92
C THR A 84 3.67 14.37 7.33
N LEU A 85 4.56 13.41 7.57
CA LEU A 85 4.79 12.89 8.91
C LEU A 85 5.13 14.05 9.86
N ILE A 86 4.22 14.36 10.78
CA ILE A 86 4.38 15.39 11.82
C ILE A 86 5.39 14.85 12.85
N GLY A 87 6.68 14.87 12.47
CA GLY A 87 7.76 14.21 13.19
C GLY A 87 9.18 14.67 12.81
N GLN A 88 9.35 15.46 11.75
CA GLN A 88 10.64 16.09 11.40
C GLN A 88 10.54 17.62 11.52
N ARG A 89 10.37 18.06 12.77
CA ARG A 89 10.71 19.41 13.22
C ARG A 89 11.72 19.31 14.36
N GLN A 90 12.99 19.11 14.02
CA GLN A 90 14.16 19.42 14.83
C GLN A 90 15.21 20.04 13.93
#